data_AF-A0A1J4K6Y2-F1
#
_entry.id   AF-A0A1J4K6Y2-F1
#
_cell.length_a   1.000
_cell.length_b   1.000
_cell.length_c   1.000
_cell.angle_alpha   90.00
_cell.angle_beta   90.00
_cell.angle_gamma   90.00
#
_symmetry.space_group_name_H-M   'P 1'
#
loop_
_entity.id
_entity.type
_entity.pdbx_description
1 polymer ?
#
loop_
_entity_poly.entity_id
_entity_poly.type
_entity_poly.pdbx_seq_one_letter_code
_entity_poly.pdbx_strand_id
1 'polypeptide(L)'
;MKSLDQGGVFNVTAFDPNKVRHAYQEPKVFRSIIDVKPSDLNTKFIFTEVESNKALMMIGATTDDLVRMSEFEKQNIPGTPNIRQRIISDLEGRRLKTFAAAVEARNKLKKENQQPQKKATKGVKVVRKSDNSDFEKLKKKQINTLLSYQNQKERLRKSEEITAARIKETQKSRAAELEKKRVESIINYRKHFFRRPKNQDIEKLENERNEERQKENEQLQNLQNQLSNTPKKGQKQILDEINNLKSNIEKNENEFIEKLNYLKSAETQIKSLISPPEKITGNQLVDFKKREQERNLILKEKEILLMEQKKKLEKQILEKEAKVEANLRAITSQKMNQLKQYRIQLRKRSQSAAAAKKIIEQQKIAKFQKVMQREQEAYERAMKLKASKTTVIMEKAGETWMKQRNGLDNAKKIRVKKQFHVIEKVEKTIERQKAIEEEKEKIIQKQIKNLRKDTIKKVQQKEEYEELKRIVQNDPDSNPIELAKKYHVKINS
;
A
#
# COMPACT_ATOMS: atom_id res chain seq x y z
N MET A 1 -68.98 29.42 4.69
CA MET A 1 -68.24 30.65 5.04
C MET A 1 -67.26 30.32 6.16
N LYS A 2 -65.98 30.71 5.99
CA LYS A 2 -64.86 30.77 6.98
C LYS A 2 -64.26 29.42 7.43
N SER A 3 -63.06 29.00 6.99
CA SER A 3 -61.68 29.49 7.29
C SER A 3 -61.29 29.27 8.75
N LEU A 4 -60.09 28.88 9.19
CA LEU A 4 -58.80 28.46 8.64
C LEU A 4 -57.98 28.02 9.90
N ASP A 5 -57.02 27.12 9.70
CA ASP A 5 -55.76 26.96 10.45
C ASP A 5 -55.71 26.82 11.99
N GLN A 6 -55.13 25.69 12.40
CA GLN A 6 -53.99 25.54 13.32
C GLN A 6 -53.61 24.05 13.27
N GLY A 7 -52.44 23.58 12.90
CA GLY A 7 -51.10 24.11 13.10
C GLY A 7 -50.20 22.93 13.52
N GLY A 8 -50.14 21.88 12.67
CA GLY A 8 -49.30 20.71 12.88
C GLY A 8 -47.85 21.06 12.55
N VAL A 9 -47.06 21.37 13.58
CA VAL A 9 -45.63 21.61 13.45
C VAL A 9 -44.93 20.30 13.08
N PHE A 10 -44.69 20.11 11.79
CA PHE A 10 -43.70 19.16 11.31
C PHE A 10 -42.32 19.69 11.70
N ASN A 11 -41.72 19.09 12.73
CA ASN A 11 -40.28 19.20 12.97
C ASN A 11 -39.54 18.51 11.84
N VAL A 12 -39.33 19.23 10.73
CA VAL A 12 -38.28 18.92 9.78
C VAL A 12 -36.98 19.22 10.50
N THR A 13 -36.38 18.19 11.11
CA THR A 13 -34.98 18.26 11.54
C THR A 13 -34.18 18.64 10.31
N ALA A 14 -33.69 19.88 10.31
CA ALA A 14 -32.77 20.38 9.31
C ALA A 14 -31.70 19.32 9.05
N PHE A 15 -31.55 18.97 7.78
CA PHE A 15 -30.50 18.09 7.30
C PHE A 15 -29.18 18.78 7.63
N ASP A 16 -28.59 18.45 8.78
CA ASP A 16 -27.32 18.98 9.23
C ASP A 16 -26.21 18.24 8.45
N PRO A 17 -25.59 18.87 7.44
CA PRO A 17 -24.58 18.21 6.62
C PRO A 17 -23.33 17.81 7.42
N ASN A 18 -23.20 18.28 8.68
CA ASN A 18 -22.10 17.92 9.57
C ASN A 18 -22.39 16.72 10.49
N LYS A 19 -23.60 16.13 10.42
CA LYS A 19 -23.96 14.91 11.18
C LYS A 19 -23.93 13.62 10.36
N VAL A 20 -23.48 13.64 9.11
CA VAL A 20 -23.05 12.41 8.42
C VAL A 20 -21.64 12.06 8.90
N ARG A 21 -21.54 11.63 10.16
CA ARG A 21 -20.37 10.88 10.60
C ARG A 21 -20.43 9.54 9.88
N HIS A 22 -19.80 9.44 8.71
CA HIS A 22 -19.28 8.15 8.28
C HIS A 22 -18.35 7.72 9.42
N ALA A 23 -18.81 6.76 10.23
CA ALA A 23 -17.94 6.07 11.15
C ALA A 23 -16.88 5.39 10.27
N TYR A 24 -15.74 6.06 10.08
CA TYR A 24 -14.55 5.47 9.51
C TYR A 24 -14.12 4.39 10.50
N GLN A 25 -14.64 3.18 10.32
CA GLN A 25 -14.14 2.02 11.03
C GLN A 25 -12.69 1.86 10.61
N GLU A 26 -11.78 2.05 11.56
CA GLU A 26 -10.37 1.87 11.33
C GLU A 26 -10.12 0.45 10.81
N PRO A 27 -9.27 0.29 9.78
CA PRO A 27 -9.03 -1.02 9.22
C PRO A 27 -8.40 -1.93 10.27
N LYS A 28 -9.00 -3.10 10.50
CA LYS A 28 -8.46 -4.07 11.46
C LYS A 28 -7.09 -4.56 10.99
N VAL A 29 -6.12 -4.57 11.88
CA VAL A 29 -4.76 -5.00 11.57
C VAL A 29 -4.58 -6.45 11.99
N PHE A 30 -4.25 -7.31 11.04
CA PHE A 30 -3.96 -8.72 11.26
C PHE A 30 -2.49 -9.01 11.00
N ARG A 31 -1.94 -9.97 11.75
CA ARG A 31 -0.53 -10.33 11.59
C ARG A 31 -0.30 -11.10 10.29
N SER A 32 -0.98 -12.22 10.11
CA SER A 32 -0.89 -13.12 8.96
C SER A 32 -2.28 -13.52 8.47
N ILE A 33 -2.40 -13.91 7.19
CA ILE A 33 -3.65 -14.44 6.63
C ILE A 33 -4.10 -15.77 7.28
N ILE A 34 -3.18 -16.51 7.90
CA ILE A 34 -3.51 -17.79 8.58
C ILE A 34 -4.15 -17.57 9.95
N ASP A 35 -3.88 -16.43 10.58
CA ASP A 35 -4.37 -16.11 11.92
C ASP A 35 -5.83 -15.61 11.88
N VAL A 36 -6.42 -15.51 10.69
CA VAL A 36 -7.72 -14.90 10.44
C VAL A 36 -8.69 -15.93 9.91
N LYS A 37 -9.89 -16.00 10.51
CA LYS A 37 -10.97 -16.81 9.93
C LYS A 37 -11.67 -16.02 8.83
N PRO A 38 -12.10 -16.66 7.73
CA PRO A 38 -12.83 -15.98 6.65
C PRO A 38 -14.12 -15.26 7.11
N SER A 39 -14.71 -15.70 8.23
CA SER A 39 -15.88 -15.11 8.88
C SER A 39 -15.63 -13.74 9.50
N ASP A 40 -14.38 -13.43 9.82
CA ASP A 40 -14.02 -12.27 10.64
C ASP A 40 -13.71 -11.03 9.77
N LEU A 41 -13.65 -11.24 8.44
CA LEU A 41 -13.32 -10.24 7.42
C LEU A 41 -14.56 -9.49 6.94
N ASN A 42 -15.28 -8.84 7.85
CA ASN A 42 -16.49 -8.06 7.50
C ASN A 42 -16.20 -6.58 7.23
N THR A 43 -15.00 -6.11 7.54
CA THR A 43 -14.56 -4.72 7.40
C THR A 43 -13.20 -4.69 6.69
N LYS A 44 -12.80 -3.51 6.19
CA LYS A 44 -11.45 -3.34 5.64
C LYS A 44 -10.40 -3.71 6.68
N PHE A 45 -9.30 -4.30 6.22
CA PHE A 45 -8.24 -4.82 7.07
C PHE A 45 -6.89 -4.76 6.37
N ILE A 46 -5.81 -4.91 7.14
CA ILE A 46 -4.42 -4.87 6.65
C ILE A 46 -3.63 -6.04 7.24
N PHE A 47 -2.82 -6.71 6.43
CA PHE A 47 -1.84 -7.68 6.91
C PHE A 47 -0.47 -7.03 7.15
N THR A 48 0.13 -7.28 8.32
CA THR A 48 1.49 -6.79 8.63
C THR A 48 2.59 -7.70 8.08
N GLU A 49 2.30 -8.99 7.90
CA GLU A 49 3.27 -9.97 7.38
C GLU A 49 3.52 -9.77 5.87
N VAL A 50 4.79 -9.65 5.50
CA VAL A 50 5.22 -9.40 4.10
C VAL A 50 4.87 -10.57 3.20
N GLU A 51 4.99 -11.80 3.70
CA GLU A 51 4.68 -13.03 2.99
C GLU A 51 3.19 -13.13 2.66
N SER A 52 2.31 -12.67 3.55
CA SER A 52 0.86 -12.63 3.31
C SER A 52 0.51 -11.61 2.22
N ASN A 53 1.11 -10.42 2.26
CA ASN A 53 0.91 -9.41 1.21
C ASN A 53 1.48 -9.86 -0.15
N LYS A 54 2.65 -10.51 -0.15
CA LYS A 54 3.28 -11.05 -1.37
C LYS A 54 2.49 -12.21 -1.95
N ALA A 55 1.89 -13.07 -1.12
CA ALA A 55 1.01 -14.14 -1.55
C ALA A 55 -0.24 -13.61 -2.28
N LEU A 56 -0.87 -12.56 -1.74
CA LEU A 56 -2.00 -11.89 -2.39
C LEU A 56 -1.61 -11.31 -3.76
N MET A 57 -0.44 -10.65 -3.84
CA MET A 57 0.08 -10.16 -5.11
C MET A 57 0.34 -11.27 -6.14
N MET A 58 0.85 -12.42 -5.72
CA MET A 58 1.13 -13.56 -6.62
C MET A 58 -0.14 -14.14 -7.24
N ILE A 59 -1.25 -14.15 -6.50
CA ILE A 59 -2.55 -14.63 -7.01
C ILE A 59 -3.36 -13.52 -7.71
N GLY A 60 -2.84 -12.29 -7.75
CA GLY A 60 -3.51 -11.14 -8.35
C GLY A 60 -4.72 -10.62 -7.56
N ALA A 61 -4.76 -10.85 -6.25
CA ALA A 61 -5.85 -10.43 -5.37
C ALA A 61 -5.43 -9.29 -4.44
N THR A 62 -6.41 -8.52 -3.98
CA THR A 62 -6.26 -7.43 -3.00
C THR A 62 -6.94 -7.80 -1.68
N THR A 63 -6.69 -7.02 -0.62
CA THR A 63 -7.36 -7.22 0.68
C THR A 63 -8.87 -6.98 0.58
N ASP A 64 -9.32 -6.11 -0.32
CA ASP A 64 -10.75 -5.82 -0.53
C ASP A 64 -11.49 -7.03 -1.12
N ASP A 65 -10.82 -7.87 -1.94
CA ASP A 65 -11.39 -9.09 -2.52
C ASP A 65 -11.71 -10.18 -1.49
N LEU A 66 -11.16 -10.05 -0.29
CA LEU A 66 -11.39 -10.96 0.83
C LEU A 66 -12.46 -10.46 1.80
N VAL A 67 -12.91 -9.21 1.67
CA VAL A 67 -13.94 -8.61 2.53
C VAL A 67 -15.30 -9.20 2.17
N ARG A 68 -16.05 -9.58 3.19
CA ARG A 68 -17.42 -10.09 3.04
C ARG A 68 -18.36 -8.93 2.70
N MET A 69 -19.23 -9.13 1.71
CA MET A 69 -20.24 -8.13 1.36
C MET A 69 -21.17 -7.86 2.55
N SER A 70 -21.44 -6.58 2.78
CA SER A 70 -22.43 -6.12 3.76
C SER A 70 -23.85 -6.49 3.34
N GLU A 71 -24.79 -6.50 4.29
CA GLU A 71 -26.21 -6.75 3.98
C GLU A 71 -26.80 -5.69 3.03
N PHE A 72 -26.35 -4.45 3.17
CA PHE A 72 -26.73 -3.35 2.29
C PHE A 72 -26.28 -3.59 0.83
N GLU A 73 -25.03 -4.01 0.62
CA GLU A 73 -24.53 -4.35 -0.72
C GLU A 73 -25.26 -5.54 -1.33
N LYS A 74 -25.60 -6.56 -0.52
CA LYS A 74 -26.40 -7.72 -0.96
C LYS A 74 -27.79 -7.32 -1.45
N GLN A 75 -28.44 -6.36 -0.79
CA GLN A 75 -29.78 -5.88 -1.16
C GLN A 75 -29.78 -5.08 -2.48
N ASN A 76 -28.70 -4.36 -2.77
CA ASN A 76 -28.52 -3.54 -3.97
C ASN A 76 -28.17 -4.32 -5.25
N ILE A 77 -27.97 -5.64 -5.16
CA ILE A 77 -27.73 -6.48 -6.34
C ILE A 77 -29.02 -6.52 -7.17
N PRO A 78 -29.00 -6.15 -8.47
CA PRO A 78 -30.20 -6.18 -9.29
C PRO A 78 -30.66 -7.61 -9.56
N GLY A 79 -31.98 -7.87 -9.50
CA GLY A 79 -32.59 -9.15 -9.85
C GLY A 79 -33.66 -9.64 -8.88
N THR A 80 -34.27 -10.78 -9.20
CA THR A 80 -35.23 -11.46 -8.30
C THR A 80 -34.52 -12.04 -7.07
N PRO A 81 -35.20 -12.28 -5.94
CA PRO A 81 -34.58 -12.82 -4.72
C PRO A 81 -33.74 -14.09 -4.95
N ASN A 82 -34.23 -15.00 -5.80
CA ASN A 82 -33.52 -16.25 -6.13
C ASN A 82 -32.23 -16.00 -6.93
N ILE A 83 -32.28 -15.08 -7.90
CA ILE A 83 -31.10 -14.69 -8.68
C ILE A 83 -30.07 -13.97 -7.79
N ARG A 84 -30.54 -13.08 -6.91
CA ARG A 84 -29.69 -12.41 -5.91
C ARG A 84 -28.99 -13.41 -5.00
N GLN A 85 -29.71 -14.38 -4.42
CA GLN A 85 -29.12 -15.40 -3.56
C GLN A 85 -28.05 -16.22 -4.30
N ARG A 86 -28.30 -16.59 -5.56
CA ARG A 86 -27.32 -17.30 -6.39
C ARG A 86 -26.06 -16.47 -6.63
N ILE A 87 -26.21 -15.19 -6.98
CA ILE A 87 -25.07 -14.28 -7.18
C ILE A 87 -24.28 -14.10 -5.87
N ILE A 88 -24.97 -13.93 -4.74
CA ILE A 88 -24.33 -13.78 -3.43
C ILE A 88 -23.53 -15.05 -3.09
N SER A 89 -24.10 -16.23 -3.31
CA SER A 89 -23.43 -17.51 -3.10
C SER A 89 -22.19 -17.69 -3.99
N ASP A 90 -22.28 -17.30 -5.27
CA ASP A 90 -21.16 -17.38 -6.20
C ASP A 90 -20.02 -16.42 -5.82
N LEU A 91 -20.35 -15.19 -5.39
CA LEU A 91 -19.37 -14.21 -4.92
C LEU A 91 -18.70 -14.66 -3.62
N GLU A 92 -19.46 -15.20 -2.67
CA GLU A 92 -18.93 -15.77 -1.43
C GLU A 92 -18.03 -16.99 -1.70
N GLY A 93 -18.43 -17.84 -2.65
CA GLY A 93 -17.62 -18.98 -3.09
C GLY A 93 -16.30 -18.56 -3.74
N ARG A 94 -16.29 -17.49 -4.54
CA ARG A 94 -15.05 -16.91 -5.10
C ARG A 94 -14.15 -16.35 -4.01
N ARG A 95 -14.72 -15.61 -3.05
CA ARG A 95 -13.99 -15.07 -1.90
C ARG A 95 -13.26 -16.16 -1.11
N LEU A 96 -13.96 -17.24 -0.77
CA LEU A 96 -13.39 -18.37 -0.04
C LEU A 96 -12.27 -19.08 -0.83
N LYS A 97 -12.44 -19.24 -2.14
CA LYS A 97 -11.39 -19.80 -3.01
C LYS A 97 -10.15 -18.91 -3.06
N THR A 98 -10.32 -17.60 -3.18
CA THR A 98 -9.21 -16.63 -3.14
C THR A 98 -8.49 -16.68 -1.80
N PHE A 99 -9.23 -16.78 -0.69
CA PHE A 99 -8.66 -16.92 0.64
C PHE A 99 -7.79 -18.19 0.77
N ALA A 100 -8.31 -19.35 0.34
CA ALA A 100 -7.57 -20.60 0.37
C ALA A 100 -6.30 -20.55 -0.52
N ALA A 101 -6.41 -20.01 -1.73
CA ALA A 101 -5.29 -19.84 -2.64
C ALA A 101 -4.20 -18.92 -2.07
N ALA A 102 -4.58 -17.85 -1.38
CA ALA A 102 -3.65 -16.94 -0.72
C ALA A 102 -2.90 -17.63 0.44
N VAL A 103 -3.59 -18.45 1.25
CA VAL A 103 -2.98 -19.25 2.31
C VAL A 103 -1.97 -20.26 1.74
N GLU A 104 -2.33 -20.95 0.66
CA GLU A 104 -1.42 -21.89 -0.02
C GLU A 104 -0.18 -21.18 -0.60
N ALA A 105 -0.37 -20.05 -1.28
CA ALA A 105 0.72 -19.26 -1.85
C ALA A 105 1.68 -18.75 -0.75
N ARG A 106 1.16 -18.30 0.39
CA ARG A 106 1.97 -17.91 1.55
C ARG A 106 2.77 -19.08 2.10
N ASN A 107 2.18 -20.26 2.21
CA ASN A 107 2.88 -21.45 2.70
C ASN A 107 3.99 -21.92 1.74
N LYS A 108 3.83 -21.73 0.42
CA LYS A 108 4.89 -21.96 -0.57
C LYS A 108 6.07 -20.99 -0.36
N LEU A 109 5.78 -19.69 -0.22
CA LEU A 109 6.80 -18.67 0.04
C LEU A 109 7.59 -18.93 1.34
N LYS A 110 6.92 -19.39 2.39
CA LYS A 110 7.59 -19.71 3.66
C LYS A 110 8.51 -20.92 3.54
N LYS A 111 8.14 -21.94 2.76
CA LYS A 111 8.99 -23.11 2.47
C LYS A 111 10.20 -22.75 1.61
N GLU A 112 10.04 -21.85 0.64
CA GLU A 112 11.16 -21.34 -0.17
C GLU A 112 12.17 -20.53 0.66
N ASN A 113 11.69 -19.71 1.60
CA ASN A 113 12.56 -18.94 2.50
C ASN A 113 13.23 -19.77 3.61
N GLN A 114 12.76 -20.99 3.88
CA GLN A 114 13.33 -21.90 4.87
C GLN A 114 14.32 -22.92 4.29
N GLN A 115 14.58 -22.93 2.98
CA GLN A 115 15.66 -23.75 2.45
C GLN A 115 17.02 -23.20 2.96
N PRO A 116 17.85 -24.03 3.62
CA PRO A 116 19.16 -23.59 4.06
C PRO A 116 19.97 -23.21 2.82
N GLN A 117 20.39 -21.94 2.76
CA GLN A 117 21.40 -21.52 1.80
C GLN A 117 22.60 -22.46 1.97
N LYS A 118 22.79 -23.37 1.01
CA LYS A 118 24.00 -24.19 0.92
C LYS A 118 25.17 -23.20 0.91
N LYS A 119 25.92 -23.17 2.02
CA LYS A 119 27.20 -22.46 2.13
C LYS A 119 28.09 -22.94 1.00
N ALA A 120 28.19 -22.15 -0.06
CA ALA A 120 29.21 -22.34 -1.07
C ALA A 120 30.54 -21.91 -0.44
N THR A 121 31.27 -22.86 0.14
CA THR A 121 32.70 -22.75 0.35
C THR A 121 33.38 -22.63 -1.01
N LYS A 122 33.50 -21.40 -1.51
CA LYS A 122 34.45 -21.09 -2.58
C LYS A 122 35.67 -20.45 -1.93
N GLY A 123 36.73 -21.25 -1.86
CA GLY A 123 38.07 -20.78 -1.54
C GLY A 123 38.41 -19.60 -2.44
N VAL A 124 38.87 -18.53 -1.80
CA VAL A 124 39.36 -17.33 -2.46
C VAL A 124 40.70 -17.67 -3.12
N LYS A 125 40.65 -18.06 -4.40
CA LYS A 125 41.77 -17.80 -5.31
C LYS A 125 41.56 -16.40 -5.85
N VAL A 126 42.41 -15.47 -5.39
CA VAL A 126 42.55 -14.13 -5.95
C VAL A 126 43.01 -14.28 -7.40
N VAL A 127 42.05 -14.32 -8.33
CA VAL A 127 42.32 -14.10 -9.75
C VAL A 127 41.83 -12.68 -10.03
N ARG A 128 42.76 -11.75 -10.16
CA ARG A 128 42.51 -10.44 -10.77
C ARG A 128 42.05 -10.68 -12.21
N LYS A 129 40.74 -10.73 -12.43
CA LYS A 129 40.15 -10.61 -13.77
C LYS A 129 39.72 -9.17 -13.95
N SER A 130 40.20 -8.61 -15.05
CA SER A 130 40.09 -7.21 -15.47
C SER A 130 38.65 -6.67 -15.44
N ASP A 131 38.52 -5.43 -15.00
CA ASP A 131 37.29 -4.62 -14.95
C ASP A 131 36.57 -4.49 -16.31
N ASN A 132 37.21 -4.90 -17.41
CA ASN A 132 36.61 -4.95 -18.75
C ASN A 132 35.47 -5.98 -18.88
N SER A 133 35.45 -7.06 -18.10
CA SER A 133 34.46 -8.13 -18.29
C SER A 133 33.05 -7.76 -17.83
N ASP A 134 32.95 -6.87 -16.83
CA ASP A 134 31.66 -6.42 -16.31
C ASP A 134 31.10 -5.24 -17.11
N PHE A 135 31.96 -4.42 -17.70
CA PHE A 135 31.56 -3.40 -18.67
C PHE A 135 30.97 -4.01 -19.96
N GLU A 136 31.59 -5.05 -20.50
CA GLU A 136 31.07 -5.81 -21.66
C GLU A 136 29.69 -6.43 -21.36
N LYS A 137 29.51 -7.01 -20.17
CA LYS A 137 28.21 -7.55 -19.75
C LYS A 137 27.15 -6.45 -19.61
N LEU A 138 27.53 -5.28 -19.10
CA LEU A 138 26.62 -4.14 -18.97
C LEU A 138 26.19 -3.61 -20.35
N LYS A 139 27.14 -3.51 -21.28
CA LYS A 139 26.89 -3.11 -22.67
C LYS A 139 25.96 -4.09 -23.38
N LYS A 140 26.18 -5.40 -23.22
CA LYS A 140 25.27 -6.44 -23.75
C LYS A 140 23.88 -6.35 -23.14
N LYS A 141 23.75 -6.07 -21.83
CA LYS A 141 22.45 -5.84 -21.18
C LYS A 141 21.73 -4.61 -21.74
N GLN A 142 22.43 -3.50 -21.96
CA GLN A 142 21.85 -2.30 -22.57
C GLN A 142 21.37 -2.56 -24.00
N ILE A 143 22.19 -3.24 -24.82
CA ILE A 143 21.82 -3.61 -26.20
C ILE A 143 20.57 -4.51 -26.22
N ASN A 144 20.52 -5.52 -25.35
CA ASN A 144 19.35 -6.40 -25.25
C ASN A 144 18.09 -5.66 -24.78
N THR A 145 18.24 -4.64 -23.93
CA THR A 145 17.11 -3.81 -23.47
C THR A 145 16.59 -2.93 -24.61
N LEU A 146 17.49 -2.37 -25.43
CA LEU A 146 17.10 -1.58 -26.61
C LEU A 146 16.42 -2.44 -27.68
N LEU A 147 16.93 -3.64 -27.96
CA LEU A 147 16.31 -4.61 -28.87
C LEU A 147 14.91 -5.03 -28.38
N SER A 148 14.76 -5.30 -27.08
CA SER A 148 13.47 -5.59 -26.46
C SER A 148 12.46 -4.45 -26.67
N TYR A 149 12.90 -3.21 -26.48
CA TYR A 149 12.05 -2.04 -26.65
C TYR A 149 11.65 -1.83 -28.13
N GLN A 150 12.58 -1.99 -29.07
CA GLN A 150 12.29 -1.92 -30.50
C GLN A 150 11.30 -3.00 -30.95
N ASN A 151 11.50 -4.25 -30.50
CA ASN A 151 10.58 -5.36 -30.80
C ASN A 151 9.19 -5.12 -30.23
N GLN A 152 9.08 -4.55 -29.03
CA GLN A 152 7.79 -4.20 -28.44
C GLN A 152 7.09 -3.08 -29.23
N LYS A 153 7.85 -2.06 -29.67
CA LYS A 153 7.32 -0.96 -30.50
C LYS A 153 6.81 -1.46 -31.86
N GLU A 154 7.52 -2.39 -32.50
CA GLU A 154 7.04 -3.00 -33.76
C GLU A 154 5.77 -3.82 -33.56
N ARG A 155 5.67 -4.60 -32.48
CA ARG A 155 4.47 -5.37 -32.15
C ARG A 155 3.25 -4.46 -31.97
N LEU A 156 3.43 -3.34 -31.27
CA LEU A 156 2.37 -2.33 -31.10
C LEU A 156 1.95 -1.74 -32.44
N ARG A 157 2.90 -1.33 -33.29
CA ARG A 157 2.60 -0.80 -34.63
C ARG A 157 1.82 -1.79 -35.49
N LYS A 158 2.25 -3.07 -35.54
CA LYS A 158 1.52 -4.13 -36.27
C LYS A 158 0.11 -4.33 -35.72
N SER A 159 -0.06 -4.27 -34.40
CA SER A 159 -1.39 -4.38 -33.78
C SER A 159 -2.29 -3.19 -34.13
N GLU A 160 -1.75 -1.98 -34.16
CA GLU A 160 -2.48 -0.77 -34.55
C GLU A 160 -2.93 -0.84 -36.02
N GLU A 161 -2.04 -1.29 -36.93
CA GLU A 161 -2.37 -1.48 -38.35
C GLU A 161 -3.52 -2.49 -38.54
N ILE A 162 -3.52 -3.60 -37.80
CA ILE A 162 -4.60 -4.60 -37.83
C ILE A 162 -5.92 -3.99 -37.32
N THR A 163 -5.88 -3.25 -36.21
CA THR A 163 -7.10 -2.61 -35.68
C THR A 163 -7.66 -1.55 -36.64
N ALA A 164 -6.80 -0.76 -37.29
CA ALA A 164 -7.20 0.22 -38.28
C ALA A 164 -7.83 -0.42 -39.53
N ALA A 165 -7.27 -1.54 -40.00
CA ALA A 165 -7.86 -2.32 -41.10
C ALA A 165 -9.26 -2.85 -40.73
N ARG A 166 -9.41 -3.43 -39.53
CA ARG A 166 -10.69 -3.94 -39.03
C ARG A 166 -11.74 -2.83 -38.91
N ILE A 167 -11.37 -1.65 -38.42
CA ILE A 167 -12.27 -0.49 -38.35
C ILE A 167 -12.74 -0.07 -39.75
N LYS A 168 -11.84 0.01 -40.73
CA LYS A 168 -12.21 0.34 -42.12
C LYS A 168 -13.17 -0.69 -42.74
N GLU A 169 -12.93 -1.98 -42.49
CA GLU A 169 -13.81 -3.05 -42.96
C GLU A 169 -15.21 -2.96 -42.31
N THR A 170 -15.27 -2.70 -41.00
CA THR A 170 -16.53 -2.53 -40.26
C THR A 170 -17.32 -1.31 -40.75
N GLN A 171 -16.63 -0.23 -41.14
CA GLN A 171 -17.27 0.94 -41.74
C GLN A 171 -17.85 0.65 -43.12
N LYS A 172 -17.12 -0.10 -43.97
CA LYS A 172 -17.60 -0.52 -45.29
C LYS A 172 -18.82 -1.43 -45.20
N SER A 173 -18.82 -2.42 -44.30
CA SER A 173 -19.97 -3.33 -44.13
C SER A 173 -21.22 -2.58 -43.65
N ARG A 174 -21.06 -1.64 -42.72
CA ARG A 174 -22.17 -0.82 -42.21
C ARG A 174 -22.77 0.11 -43.28
N ALA A 175 -21.94 0.67 -44.16
CA ALA A 175 -22.40 1.46 -45.29
C ALA A 175 -23.23 0.62 -46.27
N ALA A 176 -22.76 -0.57 -46.63
CA ALA A 176 -23.47 -1.49 -47.51
C ALA A 176 -24.82 -1.96 -46.92
N GLU A 177 -24.88 -2.20 -45.61
CA GLU A 177 -26.13 -2.60 -44.93
C GLU A 177 -27.20 -1.49 -44.96
N LEU A 178 -26.79 -0.23 -44.76
CA LEU A 178 -27.70 0.92 -44.83
C LEU A 178 -28.28 1.10 -46.24
N GLU A 179 -27.47 0.85 -47.27
CA GLU A 179 -27.90 0.94 -48.65
C GLU A 179 -28.91 -0.17 -49.01
N LYS A 180 -28.69 -1.40 -48.53
CA LYS A 180 -29.64 -2.50 -48.67
C LYS A 180 -30.99 -2.19 -48.02
N LYS A 181 -30.99 -1.64 -46.80
CA LYS A 181 -32.23 -1.23 -46.09
C LYS A 181 -32.99 -0.12 -46.82
N ARG A 182 -32.28 0.82 -47.45
CA ARG A 182 -32.92 1.86 -48.28
C ARG A 182 -33.66 1.26 -49.47
N VAL A 183 -33.02 0.35 -50.21
CA VAL A 183 -33.62 -0.32 -51.38
C VAL A 183 -34.83 -1.17 -50.98
N GLU A 184 -34.73 -1.94 -49.88
CA GLU A 184 -35.86 -2.71 -49.34
C GLU A 184 -37.07 -1.83 -48.98
N SER A 185 -36.84 -0.66 -48.38
CA SER A 185 -37.93 0.26 -48.04
C SER A 185 -38.68 0.78 -49.28
N ILE A 186 -37.95 1.06 -50.37
CA ILE A 186 -38.53 1.54 -51.63
C ILE A 186 -39.36 0.43 -52.30
N ILE A 187 -38.87 -0.81 -52.27
CA ILE A 187 -39.59 -1.97 -52.81
C ILE A 187 -40.87 -2.23 -52.02
N ASN A 188 -40.81 -2.15 -50.69
CA ASN A 188 -41.99 -2.32 -49.83
C ASN A 188 -43.02 -1.21 -50.05
N TYR A 189 -42.59 0.05 -50.20
CA TYR A 189 -43.50 1.16 -50.49
C TYR A 189 -44.25 0.96 -51.82
N ARG A 190 -43.56 0.49 -52.86
CA ARG A 190 -44.19 0.17 -54.16
C ARG A 190 -45.18 -1.01 -54.06
N LYS A 191 -44.90 -2.03 -53.26
CA LYS A 191 -45.82 -3.18 -53.10
C LYS A 191 -47.12 -2.81 -52.38
N HIS A 192 -47.07 -1.90 -51.41
CA HIS A 192 -48.25 -1.51 -50.62
C HIS A 192 -49.16 -0.48 -51.33
N PHE A 193 -48.62 0.38 -52.20
CA PHE A 193 -49.43 1.39 -52.88
C PHE A 193 -50.39 0.82 -53.94
N PHE A 194 -50.06 -0.34 -54.54
CA PHE A 194 -50.85 -0.96 -55.62
C PHE A 194 -51.75 -2.13 -55.17
N ARG A 195 -51.75 -2.50 -53.88
CA ARG A 195 -52.70 -3.46 -53.29
C ARG A 195 -53.58 -2.75 -52.26
N ARG A 196 -54.60 -2.00 -52.70
CA ARG A 196 -55.78 -1.76 -51.85
C ARG A 196 -56.78 -2.89 -52.10
N PRO A 197 -57.09 -3.75 -51.12
CA PRO A 197 -58.17 -4.72 -51.24
C PRO A 197 -59.50 -3.98 -51.13
N LYS A 198 -60.14 -3.73 -52.28
CA LYS A 198 -61.33 -2.88 -52.44
C LYS A 198 -62.60 -3.34 -51.69
N ASN A 199 -62.57 -4.46 -50.97
CA ASN A 199 -63.73 -5.03 -50.27
C ASN A 199 -63.56 -5.07 -48.73
N GLN A 200 -62.35 -4.91 -48.18
CA GLN A 200 -62.12 -5.10 -46.74
C GLN A 200 -62.66 -3.96 -45.88
N ASP A 201 -62.74 -2.74 -46.41
CA ASP A 201 -63.20 -1.59 -45.64
C ASP A 201 -64.72 -1.56 -45.50
N ILE A 202 -65.47 -2.04 -46.51
CA ILE A 202 -66.93 -2.19 -46.43
C ILE A 202 -67.29 -3.35 -45.48
N GLU A 203 -66.60 -4.49 -45.63
CA GLU A 203 -66.82 -5.67 -44.80
C GLU A 203 -66.50 -5.40 -43.31
N LYS A 204 -65.45 -4.64 -43.01
CA LYS A 204 -65.14 -4.21 -41.64
C LYS A 204 -66.22 -3.29 -41.07
N LEU A 205 -66.70 -2.34 -41.86
CA LEU A 205 -67.73 -1.39 -41.43
C LEU A 205 -69.07 -2.09 -41.16
N GLU A 206 -69.44 -3.09 -41.98
CA GLU A 206 -70.61 -3.95 -41.77
C GLU A 206 -70.46 -4.82 -40.50
N ASN A 207 -69.28 -5.38 -40.25
CA ASN A 207 -69.01 -6.17 -39.05
C ASN A 207 -69.05 -5.33 -37.76
N GLU A 208 -68.42 -4.15 -37.76
CA GLU A 208 -68.45 -3.23 -36.61
C GLU A 208 -69.88 -2.81 -36.26
N ARG A 209 -70.71 -2.51 -37.27
CA ARG A 209 -72.12 -2.17 -37.05
C ARG A 209 -72.95 -3.34 -36.51
N ASN A 210 -72.68 -4.56 -36.99
CA ASN A 210 -73.36 -5.75 -36.48
C ASN A 210 -73.04 -6.01 -35.00
N GLU A 211 -71.79 -5.79 -34.57
CA GLU A 211 -71.40 -5.90 -33.16
C GLU A 211 -72.07 -4.83 -32.29
N GLU A 212 -72.17 -3.58 -32.77
CA GLU A 212 -72.87 -2.51 -32.04
C GLU A 212 -74.37 -2.80 -31.92
N ARG A 213 -75.00 -3.28 -32.99
CA ARG A 213 -76.42 -3.67 -32.99
C ARG A 213 -76.70 -4.78 -31.98
N GLN A 214 -75.79 -5.75 -31.84
CA GLN A 214 -75.93 -6.80 -30.82
C GLN A 214 -75.94 -6.21 -29.41
N LYS A 215 -75.00 -5.31 -29.09
CA LYS A 215 -74.93 -4.65 -27.78
C LYS A 215 -76.15 -3.77 -27.51
N GLU A 216 -76.63 -3.03 -28.50
CA GLU A 216 -77.85 -2.21 -28.40
C GLU A 216 -79.08 -3.08 -28.12
N ASN A 217 -79.20 -4.24 -28.79
CA ASN A 217 -80.29 -5.19 -28.57
C ASN A 217 -80.24 -5.85 -27.19
N GLU A 218 -79.05 -6.24 -26.71
CA GLU A 218 -78.88 -6.77 -25.35
C GLU A 218 -79.28 -5.74 -24.29
N GLN A 219 -78.91 -4.47 -24.46
CA GLN A 219 -79.33 -3.38 -23.57
C GLN A 219 -80.84 -3.18 -23.60
N LEU A 220 -81.45 -3.22 -24.78
CA LEU A 220 -82.90 -3.08 -24.94
C LEU A 220 -83.65 -4.24 -24.29
N GLN A 221 -83.14 -5.46 -24.43
CA GLN A 221 -83.70 -6.65 -23.77
C GLN A 221 -83.55 -6.58 -22.26
N ASN A 222 -82.42 -6.08 -21.74
CA ASN A 222 -82.22 -5.86 -20.32
C ASN A 222 -83.19 -4.82 -19.75
N LEU A 223 -83.39 -3.69 -20.43
CA LEU A 223 -84.36 -2.68 -20.02
C LEU A 223 -85.81 -3.20 -20.08
N GLN A 224 -86.14 -4.02 -21.08
CA GLN A 224 -87.45 -4.68 -21.15
C GLN A 224 -87.68 -5.67 -20.00
N ASN A 225 -86.65 -6.44 -19.64
CA ASN A 225 -86.69 -7.34 -18.48
C ASN A 225 -86.76 -6.57 -17.15
N GLN A 226 -86.17 -5.38 -17.07
CA GLN A 226 -86.32 -4.50 -15.91
C GLN A 226 -87.72 -3.90 -15.83
N LEU A 227 -88.32 -3.53 -16.97
CA LEU A 227 -89.68 -3.01 -17.03
C LEU A 227 -90.71 -4.02 -16.49
N SER A 228 -90.57 -5.31 -16.82
CA SER A 228 -91.48 -6.36 -16.37
C SER A 228 -91.38 -6.64 -14.86
N ASN A 229 -90.22 -6.38 -14.24
CA ASN A 229 -89.96 -6.64 -12.83
C ASN A 229 -90.16 -5.42 -11.92
N THR A 230 -90.35 -4.22 -12.49
CA THR A 230 -90.45 -2.98 -11.71
C THR A 230 -91.93 -2.64 -11.39
N PRO A 231 -92.26 -2.22 -10.16
CA PRO A 231 -93.64 -1.85 -9.79
C PRO A 231 -94.15 -0.63 -10.58
N LYS A 232 -95.47 -0.56 -10.83
CA LYS A 232 -96.16 0.40 -11.74
C LYS A 232 -95.76 1.88 -11.58
N LYS A 233 -95.36 2.33 -10.38
CA LYS A 233 -94.91 3.73 -10.16
C LYS A 233 -93.54 4.04 -10.76
N GLY A 234 -92.66 3.05 -10.96
CA GLY A 234 -91.31 3.22 -11.54
C GLY A 234 -91.23 2.87 -13.04
N GLN A 235 -92.26 2.24 -13.60
CA GLN A 235 -92.26 1.77 -15.00
C GLN A 235 -92.17 2.91 -16.02
N LYS A 236 -92.67 4.10 -15.71
CA LYS A 236 -92.65 5.24 -16.65
C LYS A 236 -91.23 5.65 -17.04
N GLN A 237 -90.30 5.70 -16.08
CA GLN A 237 -88.90 6.07 -16.34
C GLN A 237 -88.20 5.03 -17.22
N ILE A 238 -88.40 3.75 -16.95
CA ILE A 238 -87.84 2.67 -17.77
C ILE A 238 -88.44 2.66 -19.17
N LEU A 239 -89.73 2.96 -19.30
CA LEU A 239 -90.40 3.08 -20.60
C LEU A 239 -89.83 4.26 -21.43
N ASP A 240 -89.57 5.39 -20.79
CA ASP A 240 -88.95 6.56 -21.42
C ASP A 240 -87.50 6.23 -21.85
N GLU A 241 -86.75 5.47 -21.04
CA GLU A 241 -85.40 4.98 -21.40
C GLU A 241 -85.43 4.00 -22.59
N ILE A 242 -86.39 3.07 -22.63
CA ILE A 242 -86.59 2.16 -23.78
C ILE A 242 -86.90 2.95 -25.04
N ASN A 243 -87.78 3.96 -24.96
CA ASN A 243 -88.15 4.77 -26.11
C ASN A 243 -86.97 5.62 -26.61
N ASN A 244 -86.17 6.18 -25.69
CA ASN A 244 -84.95 6.90 -26.05
C ASN A 244 -83.91 5.98 -26.71
N LEU A 245 -83.71 4.77 -26.18
CA LEU A 245 -82.77 3.81 -26.77
C LEU A 245 -83.22 3.39 -28.17
N LYS A 246 -84.52 3.13 -28.38
CA LYS A 246 -85.08 2.84 -29.71
C LYS A 246 -84.85 3.98 -30.70
N SER A 247 -85.08 5.23 -30.29
CA SER A 247 -84.84 6.40 -31.14
C SER A 247 -83.35 6.54 -31.50
N ASN A 248 -82.44 6.22 -30.59
CA ASN A 248 -81.00 6.25 -30.87
C ASN A 248 -80.57 5.14 -31.83
N ILE A 249 -81.11 3.92 -31.67
CA ILE A 249 -80.85 2.80 -32.60
C ILE A 249 -81.26 3.20 -34.03
N GLU A 250 -82.43 3.81 -34.19
CA GLU A 250 -82.95 4.25 -35.49
C GLU A 250 -82.07 5.35 -36.13
N LYS A 251 -81.60 6.32 -35.34
CA LYS A 251 -80.68 7.37 -35.81
C LYS A 251 -79.33 6.77 -36.26
N ASN A 252 -78.75 5.90 -35.45
CA ASN A 252 -77.49 5.23 -35.77
C ASN A 252 -77.59 4.38 -37.04
N GLU A 253 -78.74 3.73 -37.25
CA GLU A 253 -79.00 2.95 -38.46
C GLU A 253 -79.09 3.83 -39.71
N ASN A 254 -79.77 4.97 -39.62
CA ASN A 254 -79.86 5.92 -40.72
C ASN A 254 -78.49 6.52 -41.08
N GLU A 255 -77.67 6.90 -40.08
CA GLU A 255 -76.31 7.40 -40.30
C GLU A 255 -75.40 6.35 -40.96
N PHE A 256 -75.55 5.08 -40.58
CA PHE A 256 -74.82 3.98 -41.19
C PHE A 256 -75.22 3.80 -42.67
N ILE A 257 -76.52 3.81 -42.97
CA ILE A 257 -77.03 3.71 -44.34
C ILE A 257 -76.51 4.87 -45.21
N GLU A 258 -76.51 6.10 -44.69
CA GLU A 258 -75.96 7.26 -45.41
C GLU A 258 -74.47 7.09 -45.72
N LYS A 259 -73.66 6.68 -44.74
CA LYS A 259 -72.22 6.40 -44.94
C LYS A 259 -71.99 5.28 -45.96
N LEU A 260 -72.80 4.23 -45.90
CA LEU A 260 -72.68 3.08 -46.80
C LEU A 260 -73.09 3.45 -48.23
N ASN A 261 -74.13 4.26 -48.39
CA ASN A 261 -74.53 4.82 -49.69
C ASN A 261 -73.48 5.79 -50.25
N TYR A 262 -72.86 6.61 -49.40
CA TYR A 262 -71.76 7.47 -49.81
C TYR A 262 -70.57 6.65 -50.35
N LEU A 263 -70.16 5.60 -49.65
CA LEU A 263 -69.07 4.72 -50.09
C LEU A 263 -69.42 3.97 -51.39
N LYS A 264 -70.64 3.45 -51.52
CA LYS A 264 -71.13 2.81 -52.76
C LYS A 264 -71.23 3.80 -53.93
N SER A 265 -71.61 5.05 -53.67
CA SER A 265 -71.68 6.12 -54.69
C SER A 265 -70.28 6.54 -55.17
N ALA A 266 -69.31 6.61 -54.25
CA ALA A 266 -67.91 6.85 -54.59
C ALA A 266 -67.34 5.69 -55.43
N GLU A 267 -67.74 4.45 -55.14
CA GLU A 267 -67.33 3.28 -55.91
C GLU A 267 -67.91 3.28 -57.33
N THR A 268 -69.18 3.67 -57.48
CA THR A 268 -69.83 3.79 -58.80
C THR A 268 -69.27 4.93 -59.63
N GLN A 269 -68.94 6.08 -59.02
CA GLN A 269 -68.24 7.18 -59.70
C GLN A 269 -66.84 6.78 -60.18
N ILE A 270 -66.11 5.96 -59.41
CA ILE A 270 -64.82 5.41 -59.82
C ILE A 270 -64.98 4.40 -60.96
N LYS A 271 -66.02 3.54 -60.93
CA LYS A 271 -66.33 2.60 -62.04
C LYS A 271 -66.72 3.34 -63.33
N SER A 272 -67.50 4.42 -63.26
CA SER A 272 -67.87 5.22 -64.43
C SER A 272 -66.70 6.01 -65.03
N LEU A 273 -65.62 6.24 -64.26
CA LEU A 273 -64.39 6.90 -64.74
C LEU A 273 -63.40 5.93 -65.43
N ILE A 274 -63.65 4.61 -65.37
CA ILE A 274 -62.75 3.56 -65.88
C ILE A 274 -63.31 2.86 -67.13
N SER A 275 -64.62 2.93 -67.39
CA SER A 275 -65.17 2.41 -68.65
C SER A 275 -64.94 3.36 -69.81
N PRO A 276 -64.33 2.91 -70.93
CA PRO A 276 -64.30 3.70 -72.16
C PRO A 276 -65.72 3.80 -72.73
N PRO A 277 -66.14 4.96 -73.25
CA PRO A 277 -67.46 5.11 -73.83
C PRO A 277 -67.55 4.32 -75.14
N GLU A 278 -68.44 3.32 -75.17
CA GLU A 278 -68.84 2.66 -76.41
C GLU A 278 -69.70 3.63 -77.23
N LYS A 279 -69.12 4.08 -78.36
CA LYS A 279 -69.73 4.83 -79.47
C LYS A 279 -70.10 6.29 -79.17
N ILE A 280 -69.10 7.16 -79.31
CA ILE A 280 -69.23 8.63 -79.36
C ILE A 280 -69.51 9.07 -80.80
N THR A 281 -70.58 9.85 -81.02
CA THR A 281 -70.85 10.56 -82.29
C THR A 281 -70.04 11.87 -82.36
N GLY A 282 -69.75 12.38 -83.56
CA GLY A 282 -68.76 13.44 -83.83
C GLY A 282 -68.80 14.69 -82.92
N ASN A 283 -69.97 15.13 -82.44
CA ASN A 283 -70.08 16.28 -81.53
C ASN A 283 -69.66 15.97 -80.08
N GLN A 284 -69.86 14.75 -79.60
CA GLN A 284 -69.46 14.33 -78.24
C GLN A 284 -67.93 14.16 -78.12
N LEU A 285 -67.22 13.93 -79.24
CA LEU A 285 -65.77 13.83 -79.29
C LEU A 285 -65.08 15.20 -79.06
N VAL A 286 -65.72 16.28 -79.51
CA VAL A 286 -65.22 17.65 -79.33
C VAL A 286 -65.33 18.06 -77.86
N ASP A 287 -66.45 17.77 -77.21
CA ASP A 287 -66.64 18.03 -75.79
C ASP A 287 -65.75 17.15 -74.90
N PHE A 288 -65.53 15.89 -75.29
CA PHE A 288 -64.58 15.01 -74.62
C PHE A 288 -63.15 15.58 -74.70
N LYS A 289 -62.71 16.01 -75.89
CA LYS A 289 -61.39 16.64 -76.08
C LYS A 289 -61.24 17.94 -75.27
N LYS A 290 -62.29 18.77 -75.19
CA LYS A 290 -62.27 19.98 -74.34
C LYS A 290 -62.13 19.63 -72.86
N ARG A 291 -62.93 18.68 -72.35
CA ARG A 291 -62.83 18.22 -70.95
C ARG A 291 -61.48 17.58 -70.65
N GLU A 292 -60.90 16.86 -71.60
CA GLU A 292 -59.56 16.26 -71.47
C GLU A 292 -58.46 17.32 -71.43
N GLN A 293 -58.57 18.39 -72.24
CA GLN A 293 -57.66 19.54 -72.18
C GLN A 293 -57.76 20.29 -70.85
N GLU A 294 -58.96 20.56 -70.35
CA GLU A 294 -59.18 21.17 -69.04
C GLU A 294 -58.62 20.29 -67.91
N ARG A 295 -58.82 18.96 -67.99
CA ARG A 295 -58.27 18.01 -67.02
C ARG A 295 -56.74 18.02 -67.02
N ASN A 296 -56.13 18.10 -68.21
CA ASN A 296 -54.67 18.18 -68.34
C ASN A 296 -54.12 19.52 -67.80
N LEU A 297 -54.85 20.62 -67.95
CA LEU A 297 -54.51 21.90 -67.33
C LEU A 297 -54.55 21.81 -65.80
N ILE A 298 -55.63 21.28 -65.23
CA ILE A 298 -55.78 21.10 -63.78
C ILE A 298 -54.69 20.16 -63.22
N LEU A 299 -54.33 19.10 -63.96
CA LEU A 299 -53.25 18.19 -63.55
C LEU A 299 -51.89 18.91 -63.55
N LYS A 300 -51.59 19.72 -64.58
CA LYS A 300 -50.37 20.54 -64.62
C LYS A 300 -50.30 21.54 -63.48
N GLU A 301 -51.40 22.22 -63.16
CA GLU A 301 -51.47 23.14 -62.02
C GLU A 301 -51.22 22.43 -60.70
N LYS A 302 -51.85 21.26 -60.48
CA LYS A 302 -51.60 20.43 -59.29
C LYS A 302 -50.15 19.96 -59.18
N GLU A 303 -49.52 19.63 -60.30
CA GLU A 303 -48.12 19.20 -60.35
C GLU A 303 -47.17 20.35 -59.98
N ILE A 304 -47.42 21.57 -60.46
CA ILE A 304 -46.68 22.77 -60.08
C ILE A 304 -46.80 23.04 -58.58
N LEU A 305 -48.03 22.98 -58.04
CA LEU A 305 -48.31 23.19 -56.61
C LEU A 305 -47.60 22.16 -55.72
N LEU A 306 -47.60 20.89 -56.14
CA LEU A 306 -46.86 19.81 -55.47
C LEU A 306 -45.35 20.04 -55.51
N MET A 307 -44.81 20.48 -56.65
CA MET A 307 -43.38 20.80 -56.76
C MET A 307 -42.98 21.97 -55.86
N GLU A 308 -43.81 23.02 -55.74
CA GLU A 308 -43.55 24.12 -54.81
C GLU A 308 -43.60 23.67 -53.34
N GLN A 309 -44.58 22.85 -52.96
CA GLN A 309 -44.64 22.29 -51.61
C GLN A 309 -43.41 21.43 -51.30
N LYS A 310 -42.98 20.60 -52.26
CA LYS A 310 -41.77 19.79 -52.13
C LYS A 310 -40.52 20.66 -51.93
N LYS A 311 -40.35 21.71 -52.73
CA LYS A 311 -39.22 22.67 -52.57
C LYS A 311 -39.24 23.36 -51.21
N LYS A 312 -40.43 23.77 -50.71
CA LYS A 312 -40.57 24.37 -49.37
C LYS A 312 -40.15 23.38 -48.28
N LEU A 313 -40.58 22.12 -48.37
CA LEU A 313 -40.22 21.08 -47.41
C LEU A 313 -38.72 20.75 -47.45
N GLU A 314 -38.12 20.65 -48.64
CA GLU A 314 -36.68 20.43 -48.79
C GLU A 314 -35.85 21.56 -48.14
N LYS A 315 -36.27 22.83 -48.32
CA LYS A 315 -35.62 23.96 -47.66
C LYS A 315 -35.73 23.90 -46.14
N GLN A 316 -36.89 23.52 -45.60
CA GLN A 316 -37.08 23.35 -44.16
C GLN A 316 -36.24 22.20 -43.58
N ILE A 317 -36.08 21.11 -44.33
CA ILE A 317 -35.23 19.98 -43.93
C ILE A 317 -33.77 20.46 -43.85
N LEU A 318 -33.26 21.13 -44.90
CA LEU A 318 -31.89 21.64 -44.93
C LEU A 318 -31.61 22.64 -43.80
N GLU A 319 -32.55 23.54 -43.50
CA GLU A 319 -32.40 24.46 -42.35
C GLU A 319 -32.37 23.73 -41.01
N LYS A 320 -33.18 22.68 -40.84
CA LYS A 320 -33.18 21.86 -39.61
C LYS A 320 -31.88 21.07 -39.49
N GLU A 321 -31.40 20.47 -40.58
CA GLU A 321 -30.13 19.74 -40.62
C GLU A 321 -28.95 20.66 -40.28
N ALA A 322 -28.91 21.87 -40.86
CA ALA A 322 -27.88 22.87 -40.55
C ALA A 322 -27.89 23.28 -39.06
N LYS A 323 -29.08 23.45 -38.46
CA LYS A 323 -29.21 23.74 -37.02
C LYS A 323 -28.74 22.58 -36.16
N VAL A 324 -29.09 21.34 -36.52
CA VAL A 324 -28.63 20.14 -35.82
C VAL A 324 -27.12 20.01 -35.90
N GLU A 325 -26.53 20.24 -37.06
CA GLU A 325 -25.08 20.18 -37.25
C GLU A 325 -24.35 21.27 -36.44
N ALA A 326 -24.86 22.50 -36.43
CA ALA A 326 -24.32 23.58 -35.60
C ALA A 326 -24.33 23.23 -34.11
N ASN A 327 -25.44 22.65 -33.62
CA ASN A 327 -25.56 22.20 -32.24
C ASN A 327 -24.58 21.06 -31.92
N LEU A 328 -24.41 20.09 -32.82
CA LEU A 328 -23.42 19.01 -32.66
C LEU A 328 -21.99 19.55 -32.59
N ARG A 329 -21.65 20.53 -33.45
CA ARG A 329 -20.35 21.20 -33.41
C ARG A 329 -20.13 21.95 -32.08
N ALA A 330 -21.14 22.66 -31.59
CA ALA A 330 -21.08 23.36 -30.31
C ALA A 330 -20.86 22.40 -29.13
N ILE A 331 -21.64 21.31 -29.05
CA ILE A 331 -21.49 20.28 -28.00
C ILE A 331 -20.11 19.64 -28.06
N THR A 332 -19.63 19.32 -29.27
CA THR A 332 -18.30 18.71 -29.47
C THR A 332 -17.18 19.65 -29.02
N SER A 333 -17.28 20.93 -29.36
CA SER A 333 -16.35 21.97 -28.92
C SER A 333 -16.32 22.13 -27.39
N GLN A 334 -17.50 22.17 -26.76
CA GLN A 334 -17.61 22.25 -25.31
C GLN A 334 -16.98 21.03 -24.61
N LYS A 335 -17.26 19.81 -25.08
CA LYS A 335 -16.65 18.58 -24.54
C LYS A 335 -15.13 18.58 -24.71
N MET A 336 -14.62 19.05 -25.85
CA MET A 336 -13.18 19.17 -26.08
C MET A 336 -12.52 20.16 -25.13
N ASN A 337 -13.16 21.29 -24.84
CA ASN A 337 -12.65 22.27 -23.87
C ASN A 337 -12.65 21.73 -22.44
N GLN A 338 -13.71 21.01 -22.03
CA GLN A 338 -13.74 20.33 -20.73
C GLN A 338 -12.62 19.29 -20.60
N LEU A 339 -12.38 18.48 -21.64
CA LEU A 339 -11.27 17.52 -21.67
C LEU A 339 -9.91 18.20 -21.57
N LYS A 340 -9.71 19.33 -22.25
CA LYS A 340 -8.47 20.13 -22.14
C LYS A 340 -8.27 20.64 -20.71
N GLN A 341 -9.31 21.20 -20.08
CA GLN A 341 -9.24 21.67 -18.69
C GLN A 341 -8.93 20.53 -17.72
N TYR A 342 -9.59 19.38 -17.88
CA TYR A 342 -9.34 18.19 -17.05
C TYR A 342 -7.89 17.70 -17.18
N ARG A 343 -7.34 17.64 -18.40
CA ARG A 343 -5.93 17.30 -18.65
C ARG A 343 -4.97 18.28 -17.99
N ILE A 344 -5.26 19.59 -18.04
CA ILE A 344 -4.45 20.62 -17.37
C ILE A 344 -4.47 20.41 -15.86
N GLN A 345 -5.63 20.16 -15.26
CA GLN A 345 -5.75 19.88 -13.82
C GLN A 345 -4.99 18.61 -13.40
N LEU A 346 -5.11 17.54 -14.18
CA LEU A 346 -4.35 16.30 -13.98
C LEU A 346 -2.83 16.56 -14.02
N ARG A 347 -2.37 17.36 -14.97
CA ARG A 347 -0.95 17.73 -15.08
C ARG A 347 -0.49 18.53 -13.86
N LYS A 348 -1.29 19.52 -13.40
CA LYS A 348 -0.99 20.29 -12.18
C LYS A 348 -0.95 19.39 -10.94
N ARG A 349 -1.90 18.48 -10.77
CA ARG A 349 -1.92 17.50 -9.66
C ARG A 349 -0.70 16.58 -9.69
N SER A 350 -0.33 16.08 -10.87
CA SER A 350 0.86 15.24 -11.05
C SER A 350 2.15 15.99 -10.72
N GLN A 351 2.30 17.23 -11.18
CA GLN A 351 3.44 18.09 -10.84
C GLN A 351 3.52 18.40 -9.34
N SER A 352 2.38 18.71 -8.72
CA SER A 352 2.31 18.92 -7.27
C SER A 352 2.68 17.67 -6.47
N ALA A 353 2.22 16.49 -6.91
CA ALA A 353 2.56 15.22 -6.28
C ALA A 353 4.06 14.89 -6.43
N ALA A 354 4.64 15.16 -7.60
CA ALA A 354 6.07 15.00 -7.84
C ALA A 354 6.91 15.95 -6.96
N ALA A 355 6.49 17.21 -6.83
CA ALA A 355 7.13 18.19 -5.96
C ALA A 355 7.05 17.77 -4.48
N ALA A 356 5.87 17.33 -4.01
CA ALA A 356 5.68 16.82 -2.65
C ALA A 356 6.57 15.59 -2.37
N LYS A 357 6.67 14.66 -3.32
CA LYS A 357 7.56 13.51 -3.22
C LYS A 357 9.02 13.93 -3.06
N LYS A 358 9.49 14.91 -3.85
CA LYS A 358 10.85 15.45 -3.77
C LYS A 358 11.13 16.07 -2.39
N ILE A 359 10.17 16.83 -1.84
CA ILE A 359 10.30 17.42 -0.49
C ILE A 359 10.39 16.32 0.57
N ILE A 360 9.54 15.30 0.51
CA ILE A 360 9.58 14.18 1.46
C ILE A 360 10.93 13.43 1.38
N GLU A 361 11.46 13.23 0.18
CA GLU A 361 12.75 12.58 -0.03
C GLU A 361 13.91 13.43 0.53
N GLN A 362 13.90 14.74 0.31
CA GLN A 362 14.86 15.66 0.92
C GLN A 362 14.78 15.64 2.46
N GLN A 363 13.58 15.61 3.03
CA GLN A 363 13.40 15.49 4.48
C GLN A 363 13.94 14.15 5.03
N LYS A 364 13.77 13.05 4.29
CA LYS A 364 14.34 11.74 4.66
C LYS A 364 15.87 11.78 4.64
N ILE A 365 16.46 12.35 3.58
CA ILE A 365 17.91 12.50 3.47
C ILE A 365 18.46 13.37 4.62
N ALA A 366 17.81 14.50 4.92
CA ALA A 366 18.22 15.37 6.02
C ALA A 366 18.13 14.68 7.39
N LYS A 367 17.08 13.87 7.63
CA LYS A 367 16.96 13.06 8.85
C LYS A 367 18.08 12.02 8.93
N PHE A 368 18.37 11.34 7.82
CA PHE A 368 19.44 10.34 7.75
C PHE A 368 20.82 10.98 8.02
N GLN A 369 21.11 12.13 7.42
CA GLN A 369 22.34 12.89 7.67
C GLN A 369 22.50 13.27 9.15
N LYS A 370 21.42 13.73 9.80
CA LYS A 370 21.44 14.02 11.24
C LYS A 370 21.71 12.79 12.10
N VAL A 371 21.18 11.62 11.73
CA VAL A 371 21.46 10.36 12.44
C VAL A 371 22.93 9.98 12.27
N MET A 372 23.45 10.01 11.05
CA MET A 372 24.86 9.74 10.76
C MET A 372 25.81 10.67 11.54
N GLN A 373 25.51 11.97 11.60
CA GLN A 373 26.28 12.93 12.41
C GLN A 373 26.28 12.57 13.89
N ARG A 374 25.11 12.23 14.46
CA ARG A 374 25.02 11.81 15.87
C ARG A 374 25.80 10.53 16.16
N GLU A 375 25.76 9.57 15.24
CA GLU A 375 26.55 8.33 15.36
C GLU A 375 28.05 8.62 15.31
N GLN A 376 28.48 9.50 14.41
CA GLN A 376 29.88 9.93 14.30
C GLN A 376 30.35 10.68 15.56
N GLU A 377 29.55 11.61 16.09
CA GLU A 377 29.83 12.30 17.36
C GLU A 377 29.86 11.34 18.56
N ALA A 378 28.98 10.33 18.58
CA ALA A 378 28.99 9.31 19.62
C ALA A 378 30.25 8.44 19.54
N TYR A 379 30.65 8.07 18.33
CA TYR A 379 31.89 7.33 18.07
C TYR A 379 33.13 8.14 18.51
N GLU A 380 33.21 9.42 18.15
CA GLU A 380 34.31 10.31 18.57
C GLU A 380 34.35 10.47 20.10
N ARG A 381 33.21 10.62 20.76
CA ARG A 381 33.13 10.67 22.23
C ARG A 381 33.61 9.36 22.85
N ALA A 382 33.20 8.21 22.31
CA ALA A 382 33.65 6.90 22.78
C ALA A 382 35.17 6.74 22.62
N MET A 383 35.73 7.18 21.48
CA MET A 383 37.18 7.16 21.23
C MET A 383 37.94 8.07 22.21
N LYS A 384 37.47 9.30 22.45
CA LYS A 384 38.05 10.22 23.44
C LYS A 384 38.00 9.64 24.86
N LEU A 385 36.88 9.02 25.24
CA LEU A 385 36.74 8.38 26.54
C LEU A 385 37.68 7.18 26.69
N LYS A 386 37.82 6.36 25.63
CA LYS A 386 38.76 5.25 25.61
C LYS A 386 40.21 5.74 25.76
N ALA A 387 40.60 6.78 25.03
CA ALA A 387 41.91 7.39 25.14
C ALA A 387 42.17 7.91 26.57
N SER A 388 41.22 8.67 27.14
CA SER A 388 41.31 9.18 28.51
C SER A 388 41.40 8.07 29.57
N LYS A 389 40.65 6.96 29.42
CA LYS A 389 40.77 5.81 30.33
C LYS A 389 42.15 5.16 30.22
N THR A 390 42.69 5.03 29.01
CA THR A 390 44.04 4.49 28.81
C THR A 390 45.11 5.37 29.45
N THR A 391 45.02 6.69 29.31
CA THR A 391 45.99 7.61 29.96
C THR A 391 45.92 7.51 31.47
N VAL A 392 44.72 7.50 32.06
CA VAL A 392 44.55 7.34 33.52
C VAL A 392 45.09 5.99 34.02
N ILE A 393 44.89 4.91 33.27
CA ILE A 393 45.44 3.60 33.62
C ILE A 393 46.97 3.63 33.56
N MET A 394 47.56 4.24 32.53
CA MET A 394 49.02 4.39 32.40
C MET A 394 49.61 5.26 33.52
N GLU A 395 48.97 6.37 33.88
CA GLU A 395 49.38 7.22 35.00
C GLU A 395 49.35 6.45 36.33
N LYS A 396 48.26 5.74 36.64
CA LYS A 396 48.16 4.90 37.84
C LYS A 396 49.20 3.78 37.86
N ALA A 397 49.47 3.15 36.71
CA ALA A 397 50.52 2.15 36.59
C ALA A 397 51.90 2.76 36.86
N GLY A 398 52.18 3.95 36.32
CA GLY A 398 53.39 4.72 36.57
C GLY A 398 53.57 5.10 38.04
N GLU A 399 52.52 5.61 38.70
CA GLU A 399 52.53 5.92 40.13
C GLU A 399 52.81 4.68 40.99
N THR A 400 52.16 3.55 40.66
CA THR A 400 52.34 2.29 41.37
C THR A 400 53.76 1.79 41.23
N TRP A 401 54.31 1.85 40.02
CA TRP A 401 55.70 1.48 39.75
C TRP A 401 56.69 2.39 40.52
N MET A 402 56.46 3.71 40.53
CA MET A 402 57.29 4.64 41.30
C MET A 402 57.22 4.37 42.81
N LYS A 403 56.04 4.06 43.35
CA LYS A 403 55.88 3.67 44.77
C LYS A 403 56.64 2.38 45.08
N GLN A 404 56.54 1.36 44.23
CA GLN A 404 57.28 0.11 44.39
C GLN A 404 58.79 0.32 44.34
N ARG A 405 59.27 1.12 43.37
CA ARG A 405 60.68 1.46 43.23
C ARG A 405 61.20 2.22 44.45
N ASN A 406 60.49 3.25 44.90
CA ASN A 406 60.84 4.01 46.10
C ASN A 406 60.82 3.13 47.36
N GLY A 407 59.85 2.21 47.47
CA GLY A 407 59.79 1.23 48.56
C GLY A 407 61.01 0.32 48.57
N LEU A 408 61.44 -0.16 47.40
CA LEU A 408 62.63 -1.01 47.24
C LEU A 408 63.92 -0.24 47.54
N ASP A 409 64.05 1.01 47.08
CA ASP A 409 65.19 1.86 47.38
C ASP A 409 65.27 2.22 48.87
N ASN A 410 64.12 2.49 49.52
CA ASN A 410 64.05 2.67 50.97
C ASN A 410 64.43 1.40 51.73
N ALA A 411 63.98 0.23 51.29
CA ALA A 411 64.37 -1.05 51.88
C ALA A 411 65.88 -1.32 51.74
N LYS A 412 66.47 -0.99 50.58
CA LYS A 412 67.93 -1.02 50.38
C LYS A 412 68.65 -0.07 51.33
N LYS A 413 68.20 1.19 51.44
CA LYS A 413 68.77 2.16 52.40
C LYS A 413 68.70 1.66 53.84
N ILE A 414 67.57 1.09 54.25
CA ILE A 414 67.40 0.51 55.60
C ILE A 414 68.36 -0.67 55.80
N ARG A 415 68.49 -1.56 54.81
CA ARG A 415 69.43 -2.69 54.86
C ARG A 415 70.87 -2.22 55.02
N VAL A 416 71.28 -1.24 54.22
CA VAL A 416 72.62 -0.63 54.30
C VAL A 416 72.84 0.01 55.67
N LYS A 417 71.88 0.78 56.21
CA LYS A 417 71.97 1.31 57.57
C LYS A 417 72.13 0.22 58.64
N LYS A 418 71.39 -0.90 58.51
CA LYS A 418 71.54 -2.04 59.42
C LYS A 418 72.93 -2.68 59.32
N GLN A 419 73.46 -2.82 58.11
CA GLN A 419 74.83 -3.33 57.89
C GLN A 419 75.87 -2.42 58.54
N PHE A 420 75.77 -1.10 58.35
CA PHE A 420 76.65 -0.13 59.03
C PHE A 420 76.56 -0.23 60.55
N HIS A 421 75.36 -0.36 61.11
CA HIS A 421 75.20 -0.52 62.55
C HIS A 421 75.81 -1.83 63.09
N VAL A 422 75.78 -2.91 62.30
CA VAL A 422 76.49 -4.16 62.66
C VAL A 422 77.99 -3.96 62.61
N ILE A 423 78.51 -3.31 61.56
CA ILE A 423 79.93 -2.98 61.44
C ILE A 423 80.39 -2.14 62.64
N GLU A 424 79.64 -1.10 62.99
CA GLU A 424 79.91 -0.24 64.16
C GLU A 424 79.95 -1.04 65.48
N LYS A 425 79.05 -2.01 65.66
CA LYS A 425 79.08 -2.91 66.83
C LYS A 425 80.31 -3.82 66.84
N VAL A 426 80.70 -4.33 65.68
CA VAL A 426 81.90 -5.16 65.54
C VAL A 426 83.15 -4.32 65.83
N GLU A 427 83.25 -3.11 65.30
CA GLU A 427 84.35 -2.17 65.58
C GLU A 427 84.46 -1.87 67.08
N LYS A 428 83.35 -1.53 67.75
CA LYS A 428 83.31 -1.35 69.21
C LYS A 428 83.73 -2.60 69.98
N THR A 429 83.44 -3.79 69.47
CA THR A 429 83.85 -5.07 70.09
C THR A 429 85.34 -5.30 69.93
N ILE A 430 85.90 -5.01 68.75
CA ILE A 430 87.33 -5.07 68.48
C ILE A 430 88.08 -4.07 69.37
N GLU A 431 87.59 -2.84 69.51
CA GLU A 431 88.16 -1.83 70.42
C GLU A 431 88.18 -2.33 71.87
N ARG A 432 87.08 -2.93 72.35
CA ARG A 432 87.03 -3.54 73.68
C ARG A 432 88.03 -4.70 73.82
N GLN A 433 88.17 -5.55 72.80
CA GLN A 433 89.14 -6.65 72.81
C GLN A 433 90.57 -6.13 72.87
N LYS A 434 90.92 -5.11 72.08
CA LYS A 434 92.23 -4.45 72.13
C LYS A 434 92.51 -3.86 73.51
N ALA A 435 91.54 -3.19 74.12
CA ALA A 435 91.70 -2.65 75.47
C ALA A 435 91.94 -3.76 76.52
N ILE A 436 91.26 -4.90 76.41
CA ILE A 436 91.48 -6.08 77.26
C ILE A 436 92.89 -6.66 77.03
N GLU A 437 93.35 -6.74 75.77
CA GLU A 437 94.70 -7.20 75.44
C GLU A 437 95.77 -6.30 76.03
N GLU A 438 95.64 -4.97 75.89
CA GLU A 438 96.55 -4.00 76.52
C GLU A 438 96.57 -4.13 78.05
N GLU A 439 95.41 -4.39 78.68
CA GLU A 439 95.34 -4.62 80.12
C GLU A 439 96.02 -5.93 80.53
N LYS A 440 95.81 -7.01 79.77
CA LYS A 440 96.52 -8.29 79.97
C LYS A 440 98.03 -8.12 79.84
N GLU A 441 98.51 -7.38 78.84
CA GLU A 441 99.94 -7.09 78.69
C GLU A 441 100.49 -6.33 79.90
N LYS A 442 99.76 -5.33 80.42
CA LYS A 442 100.14 -4.62 81.65
C LYS A 442 100.22 -5.57 82.86
N ILE A 443 99.29 -6.51 82.98
CA ILE A 443 99.30 -7.53 84.04
C ILE A 443 100.51 -8.46 83.89
N ILE A 444 100.79 -8.95 82.68
CA ILE A 444 101.95 -9.81 82.40
C ILE A 444 103.24 -9.06 82.72
N GLN A 445 103.37 -7.80 82.29
CA GLN A 445 104.53 -6.98 82.61
C GLN A 445 104.71 -6.79 84.13
N LYS A 446 103.61 -6.59 84.89
CA LYS A 446 103.64 -6.56 86.36
C LYS A 446 104.10 -7.89 86.95
N GLN A 447 103.59 -9.02 86.45
CA GLN A 447 104.00 -10.36 86.89
C GLN A 447 105.48 -10.62 86.61
N ILE A 448 105.98 -10.29 85.42
CA ILE A 448 107.40 -10.37 85.07
C ILE A 448 108.23 -9.51 86.02
N LYS A 449 107.78 -8.29 86.33
CA LYS A 449 108.47 -7.40 87.27
C LYS A 449 108.51 -7.99 88.69
N ASN A 450 107.44 -8.62 89.15
CA ASN A 450 107.38 -9.28 90.45
C ASN A 450 108.27 -10.53 90.49
N LEU A 451 108.22 -11.37 89.45
CA LEU A 451 109.11 -12.52 89.31
C LEU A 451 110.58 -12.09 89.34
N ARG A 452 110.95 -11.03 88.60
CA ARG A 452 112.31 -10.47 88.65
C ARG A 452 112.71 -10.04 90.06
N LYS A 453 111.82 -9.39 90.81
CA LYS A 453 112.08 -9.02 92.21
C LYS A 453 112.30 -10.25 93.11
N ASP A 454 111.48 -11.29 92.94
CA ASP A 454 111.60 -12.52 93.72
C ASP A 454 112.87 -13.31 93.35
N THR A 455 113.25 -13.33 92.07
CA THR A 455 114.52 -13.92 91.63
C THR A 455 115.71 -13.18 92.21
N ILE A 456 115.69 -11.83 92.21
CA ILE A 456 116.74 -11.02 92.84
C ILE A 456 116.86 -11.36 94.34
N LYS A 457 115.73 -11.45 95.07
CA LYS A 457 115.74 -11.86 96.47
C LYS A 457 116.33 -13.25 96.69
N LYS A 458 115.98 -14.23 95.84
CA LYS A 458 116.53 -15.60 95.92
C LYS A 458 118.02 -15.65 95.63
N VAL A 459 118.50 -14.83 94.69
CA VAL A 459 119.93 -14.70 94.39
C VAL A 459 120.66 -14.09 95.58
N GLN A 460 120.14 -13.02 96.18
CA GLN A 460 120.70 -12.41 97.39
C GLN A 460 120.74 -13.40 98.57
N GLN A 461 119.66 -14.14 98.82
CA GLN A 461 119.63 -15.17 99.86
C GLN A 461 120.63 -16.31 99.60
N LYS A 462 120.88 -16.64 98.32
CA LYS A 462 121.86 -17.66 97.94
C LYS A 462 123.30 -17.15 98.12
N GLU A 463 123.56 -15.89 97.78
CA GLU A 463 124.84 -15.22 98.02
C GLU A 463 125.13 -15.13 99.53
N GLU A 464 124.15 -14.72 100.35
CA GLU A 464 124.23 -14.72 101.81
C GLU A 464 124.52 -16.12 102.37
N TYR A 465 123.89 -17.17 101.82
CA TYR A 465 124.12 -18.56 102.25
C TYR A 465 125.50 -19.09 101.83
N GLU A 466 126.01 -18.75 100.65
CA GLU A 466 127.37 -19.12 100.23
C GLU A 466 128.45 -18.37 101.02
N GLU A 467 128.19 -17.12 101.40
CA GLU A 467 129.09 -16.36 102.28
C GLU A 467 129.14 -16.98 103.68
N LEU A 468 128.00 -17.39 104.22
CA LEU A 468 127.89 -18.15 105.48
C LEU A 468 128.67 -19.48 105.40
N LYS A 469 128.59 -20.18 104.26
CA LYS A 469 129.33 -21.43 104.02
C LYS A 469 130.85 -21.22 103.94
N ARG A 470 131.31 -20.09 103.37
CA ARG A 470 132.74 -19.72 103.33
C ARG A 470 133.29 -19.40 104.72
N ILE A 471 132.52 -18.69 105.55
CA ILE A 471 132.95 -18.32 106.91
C ILE A 471 133.08 -19.57 107.79
N VAL A 472 132.13 -20.51 107.69
CA VAL A 472 132.18 -21.80 108.42
C VAL A 472 133.34 -22.69 107.98
N GLN A 473 133.80 -22.59 106.73
CA GLN A 473 134.91 -23.41 106.22
C GLN A 473 136.32 -22.86 106.52
N ASN A 474 136.46 -21.55 106.73
CA ASN A 474 137.76 -20.91 106.87
C ASN A 474 138.14 -20.54 108.32
N ASP A 475 137.22 -20.65 109.28
CA ASP A 475 137.47 -20.23 110.67
C ASP A 475 136.72 -21.10 111.71
N PRO A 476 137.22 -22.33 112.02
CA PRO A 476 136.47 -23.35 112.76
C PRO A 476 136.26 -23.07 114.26
N ASP A 477 136.87 -22.02 114.82
CA ASP A 477 136.65 -21.58 116.21
C ASP A 477 135.59 -20.47 116.36
N SER A 478 134.88 -20.14 115.26
CA SER A 478 133.83 -19.12 115.27
C SER A 478 132.56 -19.59 116.00
N ASN A 479 132.18 -18.88 117.06
CA ASN A 479 131.06 -19.21 117.94
C ASN A 479 129.71 -19.26 117.17
N PRO A 480 129.05 -20.43 117.04
CA PRO A 480 127.86 -20.61 116.19
C PRO A 480 126.66 -19.75 116.60
N ILE A 481 126.63 -19.24 117.84
CA ILE A 481 125.56 -18.37 118.34
C ILE A 481 125.66 -16.95 117.76
N GLU A 482 126.86 -16.44 117.48
CA GLU A 482 127.04 -15.10 116.88
C GLU A 482 126.77 -15.11 115.37
N LEU A 483 127.14 -16.20 114.68
CA LEU A 483 126.90 -16.37 113.24
C LEU A 483 125.40 -16.49 112.91
N ALA A 484 124.60 -17.16 113.74
CA ALA A 484 123.15 -17.26 113.55
C ALA A 484 122.41 -15.94 113.77
N LYS A 485 122.92 -15.05 114.64
CA LYS A 485 122.36 -13.71 114.84
C LYS A 485 122.65 -12.77 113.67
N LYS A 486 123.82 -12.87 113.03
CA LYS A 486 124.21 -11.99 111.93
C LYS A 486 123.51 -12.30 110.60
N TYR A 487 123.22 -13.57 110.32
CA TYR A 487 122.61 -14.01 109.06
C TYR A 487 121.16 -14.47 109.20
N HIS A 488 120.52 -14.22 110.35
CA HIS A 488 119.12 -14.53 110.63
C HIS A 488 118.68 -15.98 110.27
N VAL A 489 119.59 -16.94 110.44
CA VAL A 489 119.31 -18.36 110.22
C VAL A 489 118.78 -18.97 111.51
N LYS A 490 117.58 -19.53 111.49
CA LYS A 490 117.02 -20.28 112.61
C LYS A 490 117.83 -21.57 112.82
N ILE A 491 118.56 -21.67 113.93
CA ILE A 491 119.16 -22.94 114.37
C ILE A 491 118.01 -23.77 114.98
N ASN A 492 117.62 -24.84 114.29
CA ASN A 492 116.76 -25.87 114.87
C ASN A 492 117.64 -26.75 115.78
N SER A 493 117.34 -26.75 117.07
CA SER A 493 117.87 -27.67 118.07
C SER A 493 117.41 -29.11 117.82
#